data_AF-A0AAF3F951-F1
#
_entry.id   AF-A0AAF3F951-F1
#
_cell.length_a   1.000
_cell.length_b   1.000
_cell.length_c   1.000
_cell.angle_alpha   90.00
_cell.angle_beta   90.00
_cell.angle_gamma   90.00
#
_symmetry.space_group_name_H-M   'P 1'
#
loop_
_entity.id
_entity.type
_entity.pdbx_description
1 polymer ?
#
loop_
_entity_poly.entity_id
_entity_poly.type
_entity_poly.pdbx_seq_one_letter_code
_entity_poly.pdbx_strand_id
1 'polypeptide(L)' 'MGVVTVVTDGFYSIGTQNGHRQRFTRNQLAPCGAEFFSSNSIPDEETSLRTAVGAASISGSQGHAHCLCLSGCTTN' A
#
# COMPACT_ATOMS: atom_id res chain seq x y z
N MET A 1 0.60 -2.69 2.54
CA MET A 1 0.82 -4.11 2.20
C MET A 1 0.00 -4.46 0.96
N GLY A 2 0.42 -5.44 0.17
CA GLY A 2 -0.25 -5.81 -1.09
C GLY A 2 0.14 -7.20 -1.55
N VAL A 3 -0.55 -7.71 -2.56
CA VAL A 3 -0.37 -9.06 -3.12
C VAL A 3 0.21 -8.95 -4.52
N VAL A 4 1.16 -9.81 -4.85
CA VAL A 4 1.67 -9.91 -6.22
C VAL A 4 0.59 -10.56 -7.08
N THR A 5 0.13 -9.85 -8.10
CA THR A 5 -0.98 -10.26 -8.96
C THR A 5 -0.51 -10.77 -10.32
N VAL A 6 0.49 -10.11 -10.92
CA VAL A 6 1.02 -10.44 -12.25
C VAL A 6 2.54 -10.32 -12.24
N VAL A 7 3.23 -11.16 -13.02
CA VAL A 7 4.66 -11.05 -13.29
C VAL A 7 4.87 -11.04 -14.81
N THR A 8 5.41 -9.95 -15.33
CA THR A 8 5.64 -9.76 -16.78
C THR A 8 7.04 -9.17 -16.99
N ASP A 9 7.84 -9.77 -17.86
CA ASP A 9 9.18 -9.28 -18.24
C ASP A 9 10.12 -8.99 -17.05
N GLY A 10 10.03 -9.79 -15.98
CA GLY A 10 10.83 -9.62 -14.75
C GLY A 10 10.33 -8.51 -13.81
N PHE A 11 9.22 -7.86 -14.15
CA PHE A 11 8.53 -6.90 -13.29
C PHE A 11 7.33 -7.55 -12.61
N TYR A 12 7.09 -7.13 -11.38
CA TYR A 12 5.98 -7.56 -10.54
C TYR A 12 4.92 -6.46 -10.50
N SER A 13 3.66 -6.88 -10.64
CA SER A 13 2.51 -6.05 -10.35
C SER A 13 1.99 -6.39 -8.96
N ILE A 14 1.62 -5.35 -8.21
CA ILE A 14 1.09 -5.46 -6.86
C ILE A 14 -0.31 -4.89 -6.82
N GLY A 15 -1.25 -5.72 -6.40
CA GLY A 15 -2.58 -5.32 -6.02
C GLY A 15 -2.67 -4.94 -4.55
N THR A 16 -3.39 -3.88 -4.27
CA THR A 16 -3.75 -3.43 -2.91
C THR A 16 -5.25 -3.22 -2.84
N GLN A 17 -5.79 -3.12 -1.63
CA GLN A 17 -7.20 -2.72 -1.40
C GLN A 17 -7.59 -1.37 -2.06
N ASN A 18 -6.62 -0.54 -2.42
CA ASN A 18 -6.84 0.76 -3.05
C ASN A 18 -6.57 0.75 -4.58
N GLY A 19 -6.34 -0.43 -5.17
CA GLY A 19 -6.11 -0.61 -6.61
C GLY A 19 -4.81 -1.34 -6.95
N HIS A 20 -4.56 -1.45 -8.25
CA HIS A 20 -3.47 -2.22 -8.85
C HIS A 20 -2.31 -1.31 -9.28
N ARG A 21 -1.07 -1.82 -9.21
CA ARG A 21 0.13 -1.16 -9.72
C ARG A 21 1.07 -2.12 -10.43
N GLN A 22 1.68 -1.63 -11.50
CA GLN A 22 2.67 -2.37 -12.28
C GLN A 22 4.11 -1.88 -12.00
N ARG A 23 5.11 -2.66 -12.45
CA ARG A 23 6.54 -2.30 -12.55
C ARG A 23 7.36 -2.24 -11.25
N PHE A 24 7.21 -3.20 -10.36
CA PHE A 24 8.18 -3.41 -9.28
C PHE A 24 9.27 -4.38 -9.70
N THR A 25 10.50 -4.14 -9.29
CA THR A 25 11.57 -5.14 -9.35
C THR A 25 11.57 -5.97 -8.06
N ARG A 26 12.10 -7.20 -8.11
CA ARG A 26 12.17 -8.09 -6.94
C ARG A 26 12.81 -7.41 -5.72
N ASN A 27 13.84 -6.59 -5.93
CA ASN A 27 14.59 -5.93 -4.87
C ASN A 27 13.81 -4.78 -4.18
N GLN A 28 12.70 -4.33 -4.78
CA GLN A 28 11.81 -3.33 -4.18
C GLN A 28 10.75 -3.96 -3.29
N LEU A 29 10.70 -5.30 -3.22
CA LEU A 29 9.68 -6.06 -2.51
C LEU A 29 10.32 -6.84 -1.36
N ALA A 30 9.66 -6.82 -0.21
CA ALA A 30 9.99 -7.69 0.90
C ALA A 30 8.88 -8.75 1.05
N PRO A 31 9.22 -10.04 1.15
CA PRO A 31 8.23 -11.08 1.40
C PRO A 31 7.56 -10.83 2.75
N CYS A 32 6.24 -11.03 2.79
CA CYS A 32 5.46 -10.93 4.00
C CYS A 32 5.06 -12.33 4.46
N GLY A 33 5.40 -12.71 5.69
CA GLY A 33 5.09 -14.03 6.25
C GLY A 33 3.64 -14.20 6.72
N ALA A 34 2.81 -13.17 6.59
CA ALA A 34 1.40 -13.18 6.98
C ALA A 34 0.54 -12.75 5.80
N GLU A 35 -0.60 -13.43 5.64
CA GLU A 35 -1.56 -13.16 4.58
C GLU A 35 -2.60 -12.15 5.09
N PHE A 36 -2.49 -10.91 4.62
CA PHE A 36 -3.37 -9.80 5.04
C PHE A 36 -4.49 -9.53 4.04
N PHE A 37 -4.38 -10.01 2.80
CA PHE A 37 -5.32 -9.74 1.72
C PHE A 37 -5.54 -10.98 0.87
N SER A 38 -6.78 -11.19 0.45
CA SER A 38 -7.12 -12.17 -0.58
C SER A 38 -6.95 -11.52 -1.95
N SER A 39 -6.47 -12.27 -2.95
CA SER A 39 -6.34 -11.78 -4.33
C SER A 39 -7.67 -11.29 -4.92
N ASN A 40 -8.80 -11.83 -4.44
CA ASN A 40 -10.14 -11.49 -4.93
C ASN A 40 -10.67 -10.14 -4.40
N SER A 41 -10.05 -9.56 -3.38
CA SER A 41 -10.48 -8.29 -2.79
C SER A 41 -9.74 -7.07 -3.35
N ILE A 42 -9.03 -7.24 -4.48
CA ILE A 42 -8.20 -6.22 -5.09
C ILE A 42 -8.99 -5.57 -6.23
N PRO A 43 -9.23 -4.25 -6.21
CA PRO A 43 -9.83 -3.54 -7.33
C PRO A 43 -8.91 -3.56 -8.56
N ASP A 44 -9.48 -3.74 -9.75
CA ASP A 44 -8.73 -3.72 -11.02
C ASP A 44 -8.31 -2.30 -11.48
N GLU A 45 -8.69 -1.27 -10.74
CA GLU A 45 -8.38 0.12 -11.09
C GLU A 45 -6.89 0.44 -10.86
N GLU A 46 -6.23 1.03 -11.86
CA GLU A 46 -4.83 1.44 -11.75
C GLU A 46 -4.71 2.71 -10.91
N THR A 47 -3.88 2.69 -9.86
CA THR A 47 -3.69 3.84 -8.96
C THR A 47 -2.22 4.21 -8.78
N SER A 48 -1.95 5.48 -8.47
CA SER A 48 -0.57 5.92 -8.19
C SER A 48 -0.08 5.41 -6.82
N LEU A 49 1.25 5.25 -6.63
CA LEU A 49 1.79 4.84 -5.32
C LEU A 49 1.37 5.80 -4.24
N ARG A 50 1.45 7.09 -4.56
CA ARG A 50 1.19 8.19 -3.66
C ARG A 50 -0.28 8.19 -3.23
N THR A 51 -1.18 7.88 -4.15
CA THR A 51 -2.62 7.76 -3.86
C THR A 51 -2.90 6.55 -2.99
N ALA A 52 -2.39 5.37 -3.35
CA ALA A 52 -2.60 4.15 -2.58
C ALA A 52 -2.02 4.24 -1.15
N VAL A 53 -0.79 4.76 -1.03
CA VAL A 53 -0.13 4.98 0.26
C VAL A 53 -0.84 6.07 1.04
N GLY A 54 -1.26 7.15 0.39
CA GLY A 54 -2.04 8.21 1.03
C GLY A 54 -3.35 7.68 1.61
N ALA A 55 -4.09 6.88 0.86
CA ALA A 55 -5.34 6.26 1.32
C ALA A 55 -5.11 5.24 2.45
N ALA A 56 -3.95 4.58 2.48
CA ALA A 56 -3.59 3.67 3.56
C ALA A 56 -2.97 4.37 4.79
N SER A 57 -2.62 5.66 4.68
CA SER A 57 -1.94 6.41 5.73
C SER A 57 -2.94 7.24 6.52
N ILE A 58 -2.83 7.21 7.85
CA ILE A 58 -3.67 8.02 8.76
C ILE A 58 -3.51 9.53 8.46
N SER A 59 -2.31 9.97 8.05
CA SER A 59 -2.01 11.37 7.72
C SER A 59 -2.09 11.70 6.23
N GLY A 60 -2.52 10.77 5.37
CA GLY A 60 -2.52 10.96 3.92
C GLY A 60 -1.12 10.92 3.29
N SER A 61 -1.00 11.48 2.07
CA SER A 61 0.23 11.39 1.25
C SER A 61 1.23 12.54 1.44
N GLN A 62 0.91 13.52 2.30
CA GLN A 62 1.68 14.76 2.46
C GLN A 62 2.50 14.84 3.76
N GLY A 63 2.99 13.69 4.24
CA GLY A 63 3.99 13.63 5.31
C GLY A 63 3.43 13.46 6.72
N HIS A 64 4.31 13.64 7.71
CA HIS A 64 4.02 13.43 9.12
C HIS A 64 3.12 14.55 9.66
N ALA A 65 1.91 14.20 10.09
CA ALA A 65 1.04 15.12 10.81
C ALA A 65 1.59 15.31 12.23
N HIS A 66 2.19 16.46 12.50
CA HIS A 66 2.53 16.84 13.87
C HIS A 66 1.23 17.04 14.66
N CYS A 67 0.94 16.17 15.63
CA CYS A 67 -0.10 16.51 16.60
C CYS A 67 0.43 17.59 17.55
N LEU A 68 -0.23 18.74 17.58
CA LEU A 68 -0.08 19.75 18.64
C LEU A 68 -0.95 19.38 19.86
N CYS A 69 -0.91 18.10 20.26
CA CYS A 69 -1.69 17.58 21.36
C CYS A 69 -1.11 18.11 22.69
N LEU A 70 -1.82 19.03 23.36
CA LEU A 70 -1.45 19.53 24.71
C LEU A 70 -1.68 18.49 25.81
N SER A 71 -2.51 17.48 25.54
CA SER A 71 -2.74 16.30 26.37
C SER A 71 -2.42 15.05 25.54
N GLY A 72 -1.75 14.05 26.12
CA GLY A 72 -1.22 12.88 25.40
C GLY A 72 -2.24 12.19 24.49
N CYS A 73 -1.79 11.77 23.29
CA CYS A 73 -2.62 11.08 22.31
C CYS A 73 -3.23 9.81 22.92
N THR A 74 -4.56 9.75 22.99
CA THR A 74 -5.28 8.52 23.32
C THR A 74 -5.60 7.78 22.03
N THR A 75 -4.96 6.63 21.82
CA THR A 75 -5.32 5.68 20.76
C THR A 75 -6.70 5.10 21.06
N ASN A 76 -7.61 5.11 20.08
CA ASN A 76 -8.85 4.32 20.08
C ASN A 76 -8.64 3.07 19.23
#